data_AF-D6D4U6-F1
#
_entry.id   AF-D6D4U6-F1
#
_cell.length_a   1.000
_cell.length_b   1.000
_cell.length_c   1.000
_cell.angle_alpha   90.00
_cell.angle_beta   90.00
_cell.angle_gamma   90.00
#
_symmetry.space_group_name_H-M   'P 1'
#
loop_
_entity.id
_entity.type
_entity.pdbx_description
1 polymer ?
#
loop_
_entity_poly.entity_id
_entity_poly.type
_entity_poly.pdbx_seq_one_letter_code
_entity_poly.pdbx_strand_id
1 'polypeptide(L)'
;MKRIKSLLSVFVLTLAATACAGNSGENKKSNEPTKEDNKMEVVALNKADFLKKVYNYEANPNDWKFEGSRPAIVDFYATWCGPCKVMHPILEELSKEYSGKVDIYQIDVDKEQDLAAAFGIRSIPTLLMIPMKEEPRIMQGAMPKDQLKKAIDEFLLKQNNEAKQ
;
A
#
# COMPACT_ATOMS: atom_id res chain seq x y z
N MET A 1 -18.06 20.66 -44.65
CA MET A 1 -17.64 20.56 -46.07
C MET A 1 -16.71 21.72 -46.42
N LYS A 2 -15.39 21.49 -46.54
CA LYS A 2 -14.47 22.39 -47.24
C LYS A 2 -13.18 21.64 -47.65
N ARG A 3 -13.28 21.09 -48.86
CA ARG A 3 -12.30 20.94 -49.95
C ARG A 3 -10.83 20.62 -49.62
N ILE A 4 -10.53 19.35 -49.87
CA ILE A 4 -9.30 18.77 -50.43
C ILE A 4 -8.49 19.73 -51.31
N LYS A 5 -7.18 19.79 -51.06
CA LYS A 5 -6.17 20.01 -52.11
C LYS A 5 -5.09 18.93 -51.98
N SER A 6 -5.12 18.06 -52.98
CA SER A 6 -4.11 17.05 -53.28
C SER A 6 -2.89 17.74 -53.89
N LEU A 7 -1.69 17.41 -53.44
CA LEU A 7 -0.47 17.57 -54.23
C LEU A 7 0.38 16.30 -54.07
N LEU A 8 0.39 15.54 -55.15
CA LEU A 8 1.35 14.48 -55.42
C LEU A 8 2.77 15.06 -55.45
N SER A 9 3.72 14.38 -54.82
CA SER A 9 5.12 14.42 -55.25
C SER A 9 5.73 13.03 -55.15
N VAL A 10 6.37 12.67 -56.26
CA VAL A 10 6.83 11.35 -56.68
C VAL A 10 8.25 11.09 -56.14
N PHE A 11 8.42 9.90 -55.58
CA PHE A 11 9.59 8.99 -55.67
C PHE A 11 11.02 9.57 -55.64
N VAL A 12 11.77 9.23 -54.59
CA VAL A 12 13.20 8.91 -54.71
C VAL A 12 13.48 7.62 -53.95
N LEU A 13 13.86 6.60 -54.72
CA LEU A 13 14.34 5.31 -54.26
C LEU A 13 15.84 5.44 -53.98
N THR A 14 16.27 5.27 -52.73
CA THR A 14 17.68 5.04 -52.40
C THR A 14 17.77 3.88 -51.43
N LEU A 15 18.19 2.72 -51.94
CA LEU A 15 18.73 1.62 -51.14
C LEU A 15 20.12 2.03 -50.66
N ALA A 16 20.32 2.03 -49.35
CA ALA A 16 21.64 1.89 -48.74
C ALA A 16 21.53 0.85 -47.62
N ALA A 17 22.11 -0.32 -47.86
CA ALA A 17 22.29 -1.36 -46.87
C ALA A 17 23.39 -0.94 -45.90
N THR A 18 23.07 -0.91 -44.61
CA THR A 18 24.07 -1.01 -43.55
C THR A 18 23.50 -1.89 -42.45
N ALA A 19 24.07 -3.08 -42.32
CA ALA A 19 23.77 -4.02 -41.26
C ALA A 19 24.30 -3.47 -39.92
N CYS A 20 23.46 -3.48 -38.90
CA CYS A 20 23.88 -3.51 -37.51
C CYS A 20 22.97 -4.51 -36.79
N ALA A 21 23.58 -5.56 -36.27
CA ALA A 21 22.96 -6.51 -35.36
C ALA A 21 22.51 -5.76 -34.11
N GLY A 22 21.20 -5.76 -33.85
CA GLY A 22 20.59 -5.07 -32.72
C GLY A 22 19.35 -5.85 -32.28
N ASN A 23 19.39 -6.29 -31.03
CA ASN A 23 18.49 -7.22 -30.39
C ASN A 23 17.02 -6.75 -30.39
N SER A 24 16.12 -7.66 -30.72
CA SER A 24 14.72 -7.80 -30.30
C SER A 24 13.95 -6.57 -29.81
N GLY A 25 12.89 -6.24 -30.54
CA GLY A 25 11.56 -6.12 -29.95
C GLY A 25 11.13 -4.74 -29.46
N GLU A 26 10.29 -4.09 -30.26
CA GLU A 26 9.42 -3.00 -29.86
C GLU A 26 8.50 -3.38 -28.68
N ASN A 27 8.49 -2.50 -27.68
CA ASN A 27 7.30 -1.87 -27.10
C ASN A 27 5.99 -2.69 -27.08
N LYS A 28 5.67 -3.27 -25.91
CA LYS A 28 4.27 -3.37 -25.47
C LYS A 28 4.15 -2.88 -24.02
N LYS A 29 3.69 -1.64 -23.91
CA LYS A 29 2.77 -1.21 -22.87
C LYS A 29 1.55 -2.14 -22.90
N SER A 30 1.56 -3.16 -22.07
CA SER A 30 0.36 -3.86 -21.62
C SER A 30 0.05 -3.37 -20.21
N ASN A 31 -0.85 -2.37 -20.12
CA ASN A 31 -1.75 -2.31 -18.99
C ASN A 31 -2.62 -3.56 -19.10
N GLU A 32 -2.33 -4.57 -18.28
CA GLU A 32 -3.25 -5.67 -18.04
C GLU A 32 -3.59 -5.65 -16.55
N PRO A 33 -4.89 -5.67 -16.18
CA PRO A 33 -5.31 -5.74 -14.80
C PRO A 33 -4.95 -7.13 -14.28
N THR A 34 -4.00 -7.20 -13.34
CA THR A 34 -3.75 -8.43 -12.61
C THR A 34 -4.97 -8.77 -11.79
N LYS A 35 -5.41 -9.99 -12.02
CA LYS A 35 -6.62 -10.62 -11.51
C LYS A 35 -6.64 -10.63 -9.99
N GLU A 36 -7.86 -10.51 -9.51
CA GLU A 36 -8.28 -10.57 -8.13
C GLU A 36 -8.21 -12.03 -7.66
N ASP A 37 -7.00 -12.44 -7.31
CA ASP A 37 -6.71 -13.73 -6.68
C ASP A 37 -6.63 -13.45 -5.18
N ASN A 38 -7.56 -14.00 -4.39
CA ASN A 38 -7.61 -13.85 -2.94
C ASN A 38 -6.40 -14.51 -2.25
N LYS A 39 -5.24 -13.86 -2.33
CA LYS A 39 -4.07 -14.12 -1.50
C LYS A 39 -3.84 -12.86 -0.67
N MET A 40 -4.51 -12.78 0.49
CA MET A 40 -4.26 -11.71 1.45
C MET A 40 -2.82 -11.82 1.95
N GLU A 41 -2.02 -10.85 1.51
CA GLU A 41 -0.63 -10.61 1.83
C GLU A 41 -0.59 -9.22 2.51
N VAL A 42 0.39 -8.97 3.38
CA VAL A 42 0.54 -7.64 4.01
C VAL A 42 0.66 -6.61 2.88
N VAL A 43 -0.25 -5.64 2.84
CA VAL A 43 -0.38 -4.75 1.67
C VAL A 43 0.49 -3.50 1.86
N ALA A 44 1.49 -3.33 1.00
CA ALA A 44 2.27 -2.09 0.97
C ALA A 44 1.40 -0.91 0.47
N LEU A 45 1.44 0.21 1.20
CA LEU A 45 0.75 1.46 0.84
C LEU A 45 1.76 2.58 0.59
N ASN A 46 1.48 3.36 -0.45
CA ASN A 46 2.03 4.72 -0.61
C ASN A 46 1.08 5.74 0.02
N LYS A 47 1.47 7.02 0.06
CA LYS A 47 0.64 8.12 0.55
C LYS A 47 -0.73 8.22 -0.14
N ALA A 48 -0.80 8.08 -1.46
CA ALA A 48 -2.07 8.23 -2.18
C ALA A 48 -3.08 7.13 -1.81
N ASP A 49 -2.61 5.89 -1.64
CA ASP A 49 -3.44 4.78 -1.18
C ASP A 49 -3.79 4.91 0.30
N PHE A 50 -2.87 5.40 1.13
CA PHE A 50 -3.14 5.70 2.54
C PHE A 50 -4.28 6.71 2.71
N LEU A 51 -4.24 7.82 1.96
CA LEU A 51 -5.28 8.85 2.00
C LEU A 51 -6.65 8.33 1.57
N LYS A 52 -6.70 7.29 0.73
CA LYS A 52 -7.96 6.69 0.24
C LYS A 52 -8.49 5.56 1.12
N LYS A 53 -7.60 4.75 1.69
CA LYS A 53 -7.96 3.50 2.38
C LYS A 53 -7.89 3.59 3.89
N VAL A 54 -7.13 4.55 4.43
CA VAL A 54 -6.87 4.68 5.86
C VAL A 54 -7.36 6.00 6.38
N TYR A 55 -6.70 7.11 6.08
CA TYR A 55 -7.07 8.42 6.62
C TYR A 55 -6.60 9.55 5.71
N ASN A 56 -7.56 10.36 5.27
CA ASN A 56 -7.29 11.56 4.49
C ASN A 56 -7.00 12.76 5.41
N TYR A 57 -5.76 12.84 5.91
CA TYR A 57 -5.33 13.97 6.75
C TYR A 57 -5.21 15.29 5.98
N GLU A 58 -5.18 15.26 4.65
CA GLU A 58 -5.16 16.50 3.84
C GLU A 58 -6.55 17.16 3.83
N ALA A 59 -7.61 16.35 3.75
CA ALA A 59 -8.98 16.82 3.81
C ALA A 59 -9.46 17.07 5.25
N ASN A 60 -9.01 16.26 6.21
CA ASN A 60 -9.49 16.29 7.60
C ASN A 60 -8.31 16.38 8.59
N PRO A 61 -7.48 17.43 8.60
CA PRO A 61 -6.20 17.44 9.35
C PRO A 61 -6.33 17.32 10.87
N ASN A 62 -7.48 17.67 11.44
CA ASN A 62 -7.71 17.71 12.90
C ASN A 62 -8.82 16.76 13.35
N ASP A 63 -9.37 15.95 12.45
CA ASP A 63 -10.51 15.07 12.73
C ASP A 63 -10.22 13.69 12.17
N TRP A 64 -9.98 12.72 13.05
CA TRP A 64 -9.68 11.37 12.62
C TRP A 64 -10.92 10.74 11.98
N LYS A 65 -10.83 10.53 10.67
CA LYS A 65 -11.87 9.83 9.90
C LYS A 65 -11.25 8.63 9.20
N PHE A 66 -11.52 7.46 9.76
CA PHE A 66 -11.08 6.21 9.15
C PHE A 66 -11.90 5.92 7.88
N GLU A 67 -11.21 5.68 6.76
CA GLU A 67 -11.82 5.38 5.45
C GLU A 67 -12.02 3.87 5.22
N GLY A 68 -11.45 3.03 6.08
CA GLY A 68 -11.54 1.57 5.96
C GLY A 68 -12.88 1.00 6.43
N SER A 69 -13.20 -0.20 5.94
CA SER A 69 -14.44 -0.93 6.31
C SER A 69 -14.25 -1.96 7.43
N ARG A 70 -13.00 -2.21 7.83
CA ARG A 70 -12.60 -3.15 8.89
C ARG A 70 -11.46 -2.54 9.70
N PRO A 71 -11.29 -2.94 10.98
CA PRO A 71 -10.12 -2.53 11.75
C PRO A 71 -8.82 -2.81 10.99
N ALA A 72 -7.82 -1.96 11.19
CA ALA A 72 -6.57 -2.06 10.46
C ALA A 72 -5.33 -1.90 11.34
N ILE A 73 -4.23 -2.44 10.86
CA ILE A 73 -2.87 -2.18 11.37
C ILE A 73 -2.07 -1.56 10.24
N VAL A 74 -1.33 -0.50 10.53
CA VAL A 74 -0.34 0.06 9.61
C VAL A 74 1.04 -0.05 10.25
N ASP A 75 1.93 -0.83 9.65
CA ASP A 75 3.33 -1.00 10.06
C ASP A 75 4.24 -0.03 9.30
N PHE A 76 4.76 0.97 10.01
CA PHE A 76 5.79 1.88 9.52
C PHE A 76 7.16 1.23 9.72
N TYR A 77 7.82 0.90 8.61
CA TYR A 77 9.07 0.13 8.59
C TYR A 77 10.09 0.72 7.63
N ALA A 78 11.30 0.16 7.64
CA ALA A 78 12.30 0.37 6.59
C ALA A 78 13.05 -0.94 6.28
N THR A 79 13.60 -1.06 5.08
CA THR A 79 14.26 -2.29 4.62
C THR A 79 15.56 -2.63 5.35
N TRP A 80 16.24 -1.61 5.90
CA TRP A 80 17.47 -1.74 6.67
C TRP A 80 17.22 -2.02 8.16
N CYS A 81 15.98 -1.88 8.64
CA CYS A 81 15.62 -2.05 10.04
C CYS A 81 15.62 -3.52 10.45
N GLY A 82 16.56 -3.91 11.32
CA GLY A 82 16.69 -5.27 11.85
C GLY A 82 15.42 -5.78 12.54
N PRO A 83 14.87 -5.06 13.55
CA PRO A 83 13.64 -5.47 14.23
C PRO A 83 12.43 -5.58 13.29
N CYS A 84 12.35 -4.75 12.26
CA CYS A 84 11.28 -4.79 11.25
C CYS A 84 11.29 -6.11 10.46
N LYS A 85 12.47 -6.66 10.16
CA LYS A 85 12.60 -7.96 9.48
C LYS A 85 12.06 -9.13 10.32
N VAL A 86 12.09 -9.02 11.65
CA VAL A 86 11.49 -10.01 12.56
C VAL A 86 9.97 -9.83 12.62
N MET A 87 9.49 -8.58 12.62
CA MET A 87 8.07 -8.27 12.64
C MET A 87 7.33 -8.70 11.37
N HIS A 88 7.95 -8.57 10.20
CA HIS A 88 7.31 -8.87 8.92
C HIS A 88 6.70 -10.28 8.81
N PRO A 89 7.41 -11.40 9.07
CA PRO A 89 6.80 -12.73 9.02
C PRO A 89 5.70 -12.91 10.07
N ILE A 90 5.80 -12.24 11.22
CA ILE A 90 4.75 -12.28 12.25
C ILE A 90 3.49 -11.60 11.72
N LEU A 91 3.60 -10.42 11.11
CA LEU A 91 2.48 -9.70 10.51
C LEU A 91 1.87 -10.45 9.32
N GLU A 92 2.67 -11.16 8.52
CA GLU A 92 2.16 -12.05 7.47
C GLU A 92 1.37 -13.25 8.02
N GLU A 93 1.80 -13.84 9.13
CA GLU A 93 1.03 -14.90 9.76
C GLU A 93 -0.28 -14.37 10.34
N LEU A 94 -0.25 -13.20 10.95
CA LEU A 94 -1.44 -12.56 11.51
C LEU A 94 -2.42 -12.10 10.43
N SER A 95 -1.96 -11.63 9.28
CA SER A 95 -2.85 -11.25 8.17
C SER A 95 -3.65 -12.44 7.64
N LYS A 96 -3.03 -13.63 7.65
CA LYS A 96 -3.70 -14.90 7.32
C LYS A 96 -4.66 -15.33 8.42
N GLU A 97 -4.24 -15.29 9.68
CA GLU A 97 -5.04 -15.71 10.82
C GLU A 97 -6.30 -14.84 11.02
N TYR A 98 -6.17 -13.53 10.81
CA TYR A 98 -7.25 -12.55 10.93
C TYR A 98 -7.87 -12.17 9.59
N SER A 99 -7.74 -13.04 8.59
CA SER A 99 -8.29 -12.82 7.26
C SER A 99 -9.79 -12.50 7.31
N GLY A 100 -10.18 -11.45 6.60
CA GLY A 100 -11.54 -10.90 6.59
C GLY A 100 -11.98 -10.19 7.88
N LYS A 101 -11.11 -10.09 8.91
CA LYS A 101 -11.41 -9.42 10.19
C LYS A 101 -10.58 -8.17 10.42
N VAL A 102 -9.30 -8.20 10.08
CA VAL A 102 -8.35 -7.09 10.23
C VAL A 102 -7.53 -6.94 8.96
N ASP A 103 -7.40 -5.72 8.47
CA ASP A 103 -6.53 -5.41 7.35
C ASP A 103 -5.12 -5.01 7.87
N ILE A 104 -4.06 -5.56 7.29
CA ILE A 104 -2.68 -5.25 7.70
C ILE A 104 -1.93 -4.63 6.53
N TYR A 105 -1.45 -3.40 6.75
CA TYR A 105 -0.74 -2.57 5.79
C TYR A 105 0.69 -2.31 6.22
N GLN A 106 1.54 -2.01 5.24
CA GLN A 106 2.93 -1.62 5.47
C GLN A 106 3.29 -0.34 4.73
N ILE A 107 4.09 0.51 5.38
CA ILE A 107 4.57 1.78 4.83
C ILE A 107 6.07 1.86 5.01
N ASP A 108 6.77 1.97 3.89
CA ASP A 108 8.21 2.17 3.84
C ASP A 108 8.52 3.64 4.10
N VAL A 109 9.03 3.96 5.29
CA VAL A 109 9.26 5.35 5.73
C VAL A 109 10.33 6.07 4.91
N ASP A 110 11.23 5.32 4.25
CA ASP A 110 12.25 5.92 3.36
C ASP A 110 11.61 6.44 2.07
N LYS A 111 10.52 5.80 1.62
CA LYS A 111 9.78 6.19 0.41
C LYS A 111 8.68 7.19 0.71
N GLU A 112 8.03 7.07 1.86
CA GLU A 112 6.86 7.85 2.24
C GLU A 112 7.18 8.82 3.38
N GLN A 113 8.23 9.62 3.21
CA GLN A 113 8.79 10.50 4.25
C GLN A 113 7.78 11.53 4.78
N ASP A 114 7.00 12.16 3.89
CA ASP A 114 5.98 13.13 4.28
C ASP A 114 4.87 12.49 5.13
N LEU A 115 4.48 11.27 4.77
CA LEU A 115 3.47 10.50 5.50
C LEU A 115 4.00 10.09 6.87
N ALA A 116 5.24 9.58 6.93
CA ALA A 116 5.90 9.26 8.20
C ALA A 116 6.02 10.51 9.10
N ALA A 117 6.34 11.68 8.52
CA ALA A 117 6.45 12.94 9.24
C ALA A 117 5.08 13.43 9.77
N ALA A 118 4.01 13.30 8.97
CA ALA A 118 2.65 13.67 9.37
C ALA A 118 2.17 12.89 10.61
N PHE A 119 2.58 11.63 10.73
CA PHE A 119 2.29 10.78 11.89
C PHE A 119 3.35 10.85 13.00
N GLY A 120 4.36 11.72 12.86
CA GLY A 120 5.41 11.88 13.86
C GLY A 120 6.25 10.62 14.07
N ILE A 121 6.44 9.79 13.04
CA ILE A 121 7.22 8.55 13.15
C ILE A 121 8.69 8.90 13.38
N ARG A 122 9.19 8.62 14.59
CA ARG A 122 10.60 8.87 15.00
C ARG A 122 11.41 7.60 15.21
N SER A 123 10.74 6.45 15.29
CA SER A 123 11.34 5.14 15.48
C SER A 123 10.60 4.11 14.65
N ILE A 124 11.29 3.07 14.23
CA ILE A 124 10.70 1.94 13.51
C ILE A 124 11.16 0.61 14.14
N PRO A 125 10.31 -0.44 14.13
CA PRO A 125 8.94 -0.42 13.62
C PRO A 125 8.01 0.38 14.53
N THR A 126 6.99 1.00 13.94
CA THR A 126 5.88 1.64 14.66
C THR A 126 4.58 1.16 14.03
N LEU A 127 3.66 0.68 14.86
CA LEU A 127 2.35 0.22 14.43
C LEU A 127 1.28 1.25 14.79
N LEU A 128 0.45 1.62 13.81
CA LEU A 128 -0.80 2.33 14.05
C LEU A 128 -1.94 1.31 14.06
N MET A 129 -2.56 1.14 15.22
CA MET A 129 -3.66 0.23 15.48
C MET A 129 -4.98 1.01 15.34
N ILE A 130 -5.83 0.62 14.40
CA ILE A 130 -7.00 1.39 13.99
C ILE A 130 -8.29 0.58 14.26
N PRO A 131 -9.01 0.83 15.36
CA PRO A 131 -10.32 0.23 15.60
C PRO A 131 -11.42 0.98 14.82
N MET A 132 -12.60 0.38 14.70
CA MET A 132 -13.72 0.98 13.93
C MET A 132 -14.44 2.13 14.64
N LYS A 133 -14.39 2.18 15.97
CA LYS A 133 -15.26 3.06 16.80
C LYS A 133 -14.50 3.91 17.81
N GLU A 134 -13.18 3.80 17.85
CA GLU A 134 -12.32 4.53 18.77
C GLU A 134 -11.19 5.21 17.99
N GLU A 135 -10.49 6.13 18.65
CA GLU A 135 -9.27 6.72 18.12
C GLU A 135 -8.16 5.66 17.94
N PRO A 136 -7.31 5.79 16.92
CA PRO A 136 -6.23 4.86 16.69
C PRO A 136 -5.17 5.01 17.79
N ARG A 137 -4.43 3.92 18.04
CA ARG A 137 -3.33 3.89 19.02
C ARG A 137 -2.01 3.55 18.35
N ILE A 138 -0.95 4.17 18.81
CA ILE A 138 0.41 3.89 18.37
C ILE A 138 1.06 2.87 19.32
N MET A 139 1.69 1.85 18.74
CA MET A 139 2.58 0.92 19.43
C MET A 139 3.98 1.01 18.82
N GLN A 140 5.00 1.26 19.64
CA GLN A 140 6.37 1.45 19.17
C GLN A 140 7.24 0.23 19.51
N GLY A 141 8.10 -0.15 18.56
CA GLY A 141 9.06 -1.23 18.71
C GLY A 141 8.53 -2.59 18.25
N ALA A 142 9.46 -3.54 18.11
CA ALA A 142 9.13 -4.92 17.78
C ALA A 142 8.56 -5.64 19.01
N MET A 143 7.62 -6.54 18.76
CA MET A 143 6.88 -7.25 19.81
C MET A 143 6.57 -8.69 19.38
N PRO A 144 6.49 -9.64 20.33
CA PRO A 144 6.17 -11.02 20.02
C PRO A 144 4.75 -11.18 19.45
N LYS A 145 4.54 -12.25 18.67
CA LYS A 145 3.25 -12.58 18.06
C LYS A 145 2.10 -12.59 19.08
N ASP A 146 2.29 -13.19 20.25
CA ASP A 146 1.23 -13.31 21.26
C ASP A 146 0.77 -11.94 21.77
N GLN A 147 1.70 -10.99 21.89
CA GLN A 147 1.37 -9.63 22.30
C GLN A 147 0.59 -8.88 21.21
N LEU A 148 0.94 -9.10 19.93
CA LEU A 148 0.18 -8.56 18.79
C LEU A 148 -1.23 -9.14 18.72
N LYS A 149 -1.36 -10.46 18.88
CA LYS A 149 -2.66 -11.14 18.92
C LYS A 149 -3.55 -10.57 20.01
N LYS A 150 -3.00 -10.45 21.22
CA LYS A 150 -3.72 -9.83 22.34
C LYS A 150 -4.19 -8.41 22.01
N ALA A 151 -3.31 -7.58 21.41
CA ALA A 151 -3.68 -6.23 20.99
C ALA A 151 -4.78 -6.25 19.92
N ILE A 152 -4.71 -7.15 18.93
CA ILE A 152 -5.77 -7.32 17.92
C ILE A 152 -7.10 -7.69 18.59
N ASP A 153 -7.11 -8.72 19.43
CA ASP A 153 -8.33 -9.25 20.03
C ASP A 153 -8.98 -8.24 20.99
N GLU A 154 -8.18 -7.62 21.86
CA GLU A 154 -8.69 -6.75 22.92
C GLU A 154 -8.95 -5.32 22.46
N PHE A 155 -8.18 -4.80 21.49
CA PHE A 155 -8.29 -3.41 21.06
C PHE A 155 -8.97 -3.25 19.70
N LEU A 156 -8.64 -4.09 18.71
CA LEU A 156 -9.25 -3.96 17.37
C LEU A 156 -10.61 -4.66 17.26
N LEU A 157 -10.80 -5.80 17.94
CA LEU A 157 -11.96 -6.67 17.73
C LEU A 157 -12.99 -6.68 18.87
N LYS A 158 -12.59 -6.32 20.10
CA LYS A 158 -13.47 -6.42 21.29
C LYS A 158 -14.84 -5.76 21.09
N GLN A 159 -14.86 -4.55 20.52
CA GLN A 159 -16.08 -3.75 20.33
C GLN A 159 -16.98 -4.23 19.16
N ASN A 160 -16.48 -5.12 18.29
CA ASN A 160 -17.27 -5.73 17.23
C ASN A 160 -18.07 -6.95 17.74
N ASN A 161 -17.62 -7.56 18.84
CA ASN A 161 -18.25 -8.74 19.42
C ASN A 161 -19.36 -8.39 20.42
N GLU A 162 -19.27 -7.22 21.07
CA GLU A 162 -20.31 -6.70 21.98
C GLU A 162 -21.58 -6.26 21.23
N ALA A 163 -21.49 -5.92 19.94
CA ALA A 163 -22.65 -5.54 19.11
C ALA A 163 -23.47 -6.73 18.58
N LYS A 164 -23.12 -7.98 18.95
CA LYS A 164 -23.83 -9.21 18.58
C LYS A 164 -24.52 -9.91 19.76
N GLN A 165 -24.56 -9.27 20.93
CA GLN A 165 -25.33 -9.76 22.10
C GLN A 165 -26.62 -8.98 22.26
#